data_AF-A0A376BYB3-F1
#
_entry.id   AF-A0A376BYB3-F1
#
_cell.length_a   1.000
_cell.length_b   1.000
_cell.length_c   1.000
_cell.angle_alpha   90.00
_cell.angle_beta   90.00
_cell.angle_gamma   90.00
#
_symmetry.space_group_name_H-M   'P 1'
#
loop_
_entity.id
_entity.type
_entity.pdbx_description
1 polymer ?
#
loop_
_entity_poly.entity_id
_entity_poly.type
_entity_poly.pdbx_seq_one_letter_code
_entity_poly.pdbx_strand_id
1 'polypeptide(L)' 'MKKSREIRIAPAIKKELASEFKVSYQTIDMTMKYIFNSETSKKIRKRAKEKLLEEANNIED' A
#
# COMPACT_ATOMS: atom_id res chain seq x y z
N MET A 1 -15.70 13.66 -11.46
CA MET A 1 -14.27 13.32 -11.22
C MET A 1 -14.15 11.82 -10.99
N LYS A 2 -13.32 11.11 -11.76
CA LYS A 2 -13.01 9.69 -11.49
C LYS A 2 -12.11 9.65 -10.25
N LYS A 3 -12.59 9.13 -9.12
CA LYS A 3 -11.75 8.96 -7.90
C LYS A 3 -10.50 8.19 -8.32
N SER A 4 -9.32 8.76 -8.10
CA SER A 4 -8.07 8.03 -8.30
C SER A 4 -8.13 6.79 -7.42
N ARG A 5 -7.90 5.62 -8.01
CA ARG A 5 -7.76 4.38 -7.24
C ARG A 5 -6.33 4.25 -6.70
N GLU A 6 -5.51 5.29 -6.78
CA GLU A 6 -4.18 5.31 -6.17
C GLU A 6 -4.28 5.24 -4.64
N ILE A 7 -3.40 4.44 -4.02
CA ILE A 7 -3.22 4.45 -2.57
C ILE A 7 -1.96 5.26 -2.26
N ARG A 8 -2.08 6.31 -1.46
CA ARG A 8 -0.93 7.11 -1.01
C ARG A 8 -0.56 6.69 0.40
N ILE A 9 0.68 6.24 0.57
CA ILE A 9 1.23 5.78 1.85
C ILE A 9 2.64 6.35 2.03
N ALA A 10 3.06 6.51 3.29
CA ALA A 10 4.38 7.01 3.64
C ALA A 10 5.50 6.10 3.08
N PRO A 11 6.69 6.65 2.74
CA PRO A 11 7.82 5.86 2.26
C PRO A 11 8.25 4.74 3.22
N ALA A 12 8.10 4.92 4.53
CA ALA A 12 8.39 3.90 5.54
C ALA A 12 7.50 2.65 5.35
N ILE A 13 6.19 2.85 5.23
CA ILE A 13 5.22 1.77 4.98
C ILE A 13 5.54 1.07 3.65
N LYS A 14 5.95 1.80 2.61
CA LYS A 14 6.37 1.18 1.34
C LYS A 14 7.58 0.25 1.51
N LYS A 15 8.57 0.65 2.31
CA LYS A 15 9.75 -0.19 2.62
C LYS A 15 9.37 -1.43 3.43
N GLU A 16 8.48 -1.28 4.41
CA GLU A 16 7.97 -2.42 5.18
C GLU A 16 7.24 -3.43 4.28
N LEU A 17 6.33 -2.96 3.42
CA LEU A 17 5.60 -3.82 2.48
C LEU A 17 6.55 -4.51 1.49
N ALA A 18 7.59 -3.82 1.02
CA ALA A 18 8.58 -4.40 0.13
C ALA A 18 9.27 -5.61 0.80
N SER A 19 9.68 -5.46 2.06
CA SER A 19 10.26 -6.53 2.87
C SER A 19 9.26 -7.66 3.15
N GLU A 20 8.02 -7.33 3.56
CA GLU A 20 6.96 -8.28 3.90
C GLU A 20 6.61 -9.19 2.71
N PHE A 21 6.47 -8.61 1.52
CA PHE A 21 6.12 -9.34 0.31
C PHE A 21 7.33 -9.86 -0.48
N LYS A 22 8.56 -9.62 -0.01
CA LYS A 22 9.82 -9.96 -0.71
C LYS A 22 9.84 -9.45 -2.16
N VAL A 23 9.40 -8.22 -2.37
CA VAL A 23 9.37 -7.55 -3.68
C VAL A 23 10.17 -6.26 -3.66
N SER A 24 10.48 -5.72 -4.83
CA SER A 24 11.17 -4.43 -4.91
C SER A 24 10.26 -3.28 -4.49
N TYR A 25 10.88 -2.20 -4.04
CA TYR A 25 10.18 -0.93 -3.77
C TYR A 25 9.38 -0.43 -4.99
N GLN A 26 9.94 -0.61 -6.20
CA GLN A 26 9.28 -0.25 -7.45
C GLN A 26 7.99 -1.06 -7.67
N THR A 27 7.98 -2.36 -7.33
CA THR A 27 6.78 -3.20 -7.42
C THR A 27 5.68 -2.71 -6.47
N ILE A 28 6.05 -2.29 -5.25
CA ILE A 28 5.11 -1.67 -4.32
C ILE A 28 4.58 -0.35 -4.89
N ASP A 29 5.46 0.52 -5.38
CA ASP A 29 5.06 1.83 -5.92
C ASP A 29 4.12 1.70 -7.12
N MET A 30 4.41 0.77 -8.03
CA MET A 30 3.54 0.43 -9.15
C MET A 30 2.19 -0.10 -8.69
N THR A 31 2.18 -0.99 -7.69
CA THR A 31 0.94 -1.57 -7.14
C THR A 31 0.06 -0.53 -6.43
N MET A 32 0.66 0.51 -5.86
CA MET A 32 -0.06 1.63 -5.26
C MET A 32 -0.68 2.55 -6.33
N LYS A 33 0.07 2.83 -7.41
CA LYS A 33 -0.36 3.71 -8.52
C LYS A 33 -1.39 3.07 -9.44
N TYR A 34 -1.24 1.78 -9.74
CA TYR A 34 -2.04 1.07 -10.74
C TYR A 34 -2.78 -0.12 -10.15
N ILE A 35 -3.91 -0.47 -10.75
CA ILE A 35 -4.69 -1.65 -10.35
C ILE A 35 -4.29 -2.80 -11.26
N PHE A 36 -3.52 -3.72 -10.70
CA PHE A 36 -3.24 -5.00 -11.35
C PHE A 36 -4.24 -6.04 -10.85
N ASN A 37 -4.65 -6.96 -11.74
CA ASN A 37 -5.54 -8.06 -11.39
C ASN A 37 -4.83 -9.24 -10.72
N SER A 38 -3.53 -9.15 -10.47
CA SER A 38 -2.77 -10.20 -9.79
C SER A 38 -3.20 -10.33 -8.32
N GLU A 39 -3.15 -11.56 -7.80
CA GLU A 39 -3.42 -11.81 -6.39
C GLU A 39 -2.43 -11.09 -5.49
N THR A 40 -1.16 -11.05 -5.89
CA THR A 40 -0.09 -10.37 -5.15
C THR A 40 -0.39 -8.88 -5.00
N SER A 41 -0.79 -8.20 -6.07
CA SER A 41 -1.16 -6.78 -6.00
C SER A 41 -2.40 -6.55 -5.14
N LYS A 42 -3.40 -7.44 -5.18
CA LYS A 42 -4.57 -7.36 -4.28
C LYS A 42 -4.16 -7.49 -2.81
N LYS A 43 -3.28 -8.45 -2.48
CA LYS A 43 -2.75 -8.66 -1.12
C LYS A 43 -1.94 -7.46 -0.62
N ILE A 44 -1.03 -6.94 -1.43
CA ILE A 44 -0.23 -5.74 -1.11
C ILE A 44 -1.15 -4.53 -0.84
N ARG A 45 -2.17 -4.31 -1.67
CA ARG A 45 -3.10 -3.19 -1.49
C ARG A 45 -4.00 -3.34 -0.27
N LYS A 46 -4.41 -4.57 0.04
CA LYS A 46 -5.13 -4.86 1.29
C LYS A 46 -4.25 -4.55 2.50
N ARG A 47 -2.99 -5.00 2.51
CA ARG A 47 -2.05 -4.74 3.60
C ARG A 47 -1.73 -3.26 3.76
N ALA A 48 -1.56 -2.53 2.66
CA ALA A 48 -1.39 -1.08 2.68
C ALA A 48 -2.59 -0.35 3.32
N LYS A 49 -3.82 -0.81 3.06
CA LYS A 49 -5.02 -0.29 3.73
C LYS A 49 -4.99 -0.55 5.23
N GLU A 50 -4.61 -1.75 5.66
CA GLU A 50 -4.52 -2.10 7.08
C GLU A 50 -3.50 -1.20 7.80
N LYS A 51 -2.31 -1.02 7.22
CA LYS A 51 -1.27 -0.12 7.75
C LYS A 51 -1.73 1.33 7.90
N LEU A 52 -2.46 1.86 6.94
CA LEU A 52 -3.03 3.21 7.03
C LEU A 52 -4.07 3.33 8.15
N LEU A 53 -4.86 2.28 8.40
CA LEU A 53 -5.83 2.27 9.49
C LEU A 53 -5.13 2.13 10.84
N GLU A 54 -4.10 1.29 10.94
CA GLU A 54 -3.22 1.21 12.11
C GLU A 54 -2.63 2.60 12.44
N GLU A 55 -2.08 3.30 11.43
CA GLU A 55 -1.53 4.66 11.60
C GLU A 55 -2.61 5.66 12.05
N ALA A 56 -3.79 5.64 11.42
CA ALA A 56 -4.89 6.53 11.78
C ALA A 56 -5.41 6.28 13.21
N ASN A 57 -5.47 5.02 13.64
CA ASN A 57 -5.95 4.65 14.98
C ASN A 57 -4.95 5.02 16.10
N ASN A 58 -3.67 5.20 15.77
CA ASN A 58 -2.65 5.62 16.73
C ASN A 58 -2.63 7.14 16.97
N ILE A 59 -3.46 7.89 16.25
CA ILE A 59 -3.64 9.32 16.50
C ILE A 59 -4.64 9.45 17.66
N GLU A 60 -4.17 9.94 18.80
CA GLU A 60 -5.01 10.33 19.94
C GLU A 60 -5.54 11.76 19.71
N ASP A 61 -6.83 12.00 20.05
CA ASP A 61 -7.52 13.31 19.93
C ASP A 61 -7.05 14.34 20.96
#